data_AF-A0A833M130-F1
#
_entry.id   AF-A0A833M130-F1
#
_cell.length_a   1.000
_cell.length_b   1.000
_cell.length_c   1.000
_cell.angle_alpha   90.00
_cell.angle_beta   90.00
_cell.angle_gamma   90.00
#
_symmetry.space_group_name_H-M   'P 1'
#
loop_
_entity.id
_entity.type
_entity.pdbx_description
1 polymer ?
#
loop_
_entity_poly.entity_id
_entity_poly.type
_entity_poly.pdbx_seq_one_letter_code
_entity_poly.pdbx_strand_id
1 'polypeptide(L)'
;MEKRNQPLARDAMAYVLAGGRGSRLKELTDVRAKPAVYFGGKSRIIDFALSNALNSGIRRIGVATQYKAHSLIRHLQRGWNFFRPERNESFDILPASQRVSETQWYEGTADAVFQNIDIIESYNPEYMVILAGDHVYKMDYELMLREHVDSGADVTIGCLEVPRMEATGFGVMHVDAKDRIVSFIEKPADPPGMPDKPDFALASMGIYVFRTKFLMDQLRRDAADTASSRDFGKDIIPWIVRNGKAVAHRFAKSCVRSSFEHVSYWRDVGTIDAYWEANIDLTDVLPELDIYDRDWPIWTYAEIKPPAKFVHDEDGRRGSAVSSLVAGDCIISGAALRRSLLFTGVRVNSFSSLEEAVVLPDCVVGRNATLRKVVLDRGVRIPEGLSVGFDAELDAKRFRRSESGVCLITQSMIDRLGG
;
A
#
# COMPACT_ATOMS: atom_id res chain seq x y z
N MET A 1 -13.84 -36.59 2.68
CA MET A 1 -13.31 -35.37 3.33
C MET A 1 -14.49 -34.69 3.99
N GLU A 2 -14.56 -34.71 5.32
CA GLU A 2 -15.56 -33.91 6.05
C GLU A 2 -15.38 -32.43 5.68
N LYS A 3 -16.46 -31.77 5.25
CA LYS A 3 -16.46 -30.32 5.04
C LYS A 3 -16.22 -29.67 6.40
N ARG A 4 -15.05 -29.04 6.57
CA ARG A 4 -14.74 -28.25 7.75
C ARG A 4 -15.72 -27.08 7.80
N ASN A 5 -16.62 -27.08 8.78
CA ASN A 5 -17.65 -26.04 8.95
C ASN A 5 -17.10 -24.75 9.59
N GLN A 6 -15.82 -24.69 9.94
CA GLN A 6 -15.19 -23.53 10.59
C GLN A 6 -14.43 -22.68 9.55
N PRO A 7 -14.44 -21.34 9.68
CA PRO A 7 -13.66 -20.45 8.81
C PRO A 7 -12.16 -20.76 8.88
N LEU A 8 -11.49 -20.83 7.73
CA LEU A 8 -10.07 -21.18 7.63
C LEU A 8 -9.17 -20.06 8.18
N ALA A 9 -9.65 -18.81 8.14
CA ALA A 9 -8.93 -17.66 8.70
C ALA A 9 -8.55 -17.81 10.19
N ARG A 10 -9.27 -18.62 10.96
CA ARG A 10 -8.95 -18.91 12.38
C ARG A 10 -7.62 -19.64 12.55
N ASP A 11 -7.27 -20.45 11.56
CA ASP A 11 -6.04 -21.27 11.55
C ASP A 11 -4.95 -20.64 10.67
N ALA A 12 -5.16 -19.40 10.22
CA ALA A 12 -4.24 -18.68 9.35
C ALA A 12 -3.41 -17.65 10.11
N MET A 13 -2.21 -17.38 9.59
CA MET A 13 -1.39 -16.23 9.95
C MET A 13 -1.13 -15.38 8.71
N ALA A 14 -1.42 -14.08 8.80
CA ALA A 14 -1.04 -13.12 7.77
C ALA A 14 0.40 -12.67 8.02
N TYR A 15 1.21 -12.65 6.96
CA TYR A 15 2.61 -12.21 7.02
C TYR A 15 2.84 -11.10 6.01
N VAL A 16 2.91 -9.86 6.50
CA VAL A 16 3.00 -8.66 5.68
C VAL A 16 4.46 -8.31 5.44
N LEU A 17 4.87 -8.35 4.19
CA LEU A 17 6.18 -7.89 3.71
C LEU A 17 6.15 -6.37 3.55
N ALA A 18 6.68 -5.66 4.55
CA ALA A 18 6.68 -4.20 4.62
C ALA A 18 8.07 -3.58 4.41
N GLY A 19 8.94 -4.26 3.65
CA GLY A 19 10.30 -3.81 3.30
C GLY A 19 10.39 -2.93 2.04
N GLY A 20 9.26 -2.64 1.37
CA GLY A 20 9.21 -1.91 0.11
C GLY A 20 9.91 -0.55 0.17
N ARG A 21 11.01 -0.40 -0.60
CA ARG A 21 11.77 0.87 -0.66
C ARG A 21 10.99 1.99 -1.35
N GLY A 22 10.15 1.67 -2.33
CA GLY A 22 9.39 2.67 -3.09
C GLY A 22 10.25 3.68 -3.86
N SER A 23 11.40 3.27 -4.41
CA SER A 23 12.40 4.17 -5.02
C SER A 23 11.85 5.09 -6.13
N ARG A 24 10.79 4.67 -6.82
CA ARG A 24 10.07 5.47 -7.84
C ARG A 24 9.24 6.63 -7.25
N LEU A 25 8.94 6.61 -5.95
CA LEU A 25 8.34 7.72 -5.20
C LEU A 25 9.36 8.79 -4.77
N LYS A 26 10.65 8.57 -5.08
CA LYS A 26 11.72 9.54 -4.88
C LYS A 26 11.75 10.07 -3.44
N GLU A 27 11.81 11.38 -3.27
CA GLU A 27 11.96 12.05 -1.98
C GLU A 27 10.82 11.75 -0.99
N LEU A 28 9.66 11.30 -1.47
CA LEU A 28 8.55 10.88 -0.60
C LEU A 28 8.90 9.65 0.27
N THR A 29 9.94 8.90 -0.11
CA THR A 29 10.46 7.72 0.61
C THR A 29 11.90 7.90 1.12
N ASP A 30 12.40 9.14 1.12
CA ASP A 30 13.77 9.43 1.59
C ASP A 30 13.95 9.25 3.09
N VAL A 31 12.87 9.31 3.88
CA VAL A 31 12.92 9.18 5.35
C VAL A 31 11.88 8.19 5.90
N ARG A 32 11.15 7.49 5.02
CA ARG A 32 10.10 6.53 5.37
C ARG A 32 10.02 5.40 4.33
N ALA A 33 9.65 4.20 4.76
CA ALA A 33 9.35 3.09 3.86
C ALA A 33 8.04 3.35 3.07
N LYS A 34 7.87 2.74 1.89
CA LYS A 34 6.63 2.87 1.08
C LYS A 34 5.36 2.49 1.89
N PRO A 35 5.32 1.39 2.65
CA PRO A 35 4.16 1.07 3.50
C PRO A 35 3.77 2.15 4.51
N ALA A 36 4.71 3.02 4.89
CA ALA A 36 4.50 4.12 5.82
C ALA A 36 4.09 5.44 5.16
N VAL A 37 3.98 5.48 3.83
CA VAL A 37 3.47 6.64 3.10
C VAL A 37 1.99 6.84 3.44
N TYR A 38 1.61 8.10 3.62
CA TYR A 38 0.25 8.51 3.96
C TYR A 38 -0.69 8.31 2.77
N PHE A 39 -1.96 7.99 3.02
CA PHE A 39 -2.96 7.83 1.97
C PHE A 39 -4.36 8.19 2.48
N GLY A 40 -5.17 8.84 1.64
CA GLY A 40 -6.59 9.05 1.91
C GLY A 40 -6.93 9.96 3.09
N GLY A 41 -6.04 10.91 3.42
CA GLY A 41 -6.26 11.94 4.45
C GLY A 41 -6.02 11.52 5.90
N LYS A 42 -6.03 10.22 6.22
CA LYS A 42 -5.79 9.71 7.59
C LYS A 42 -4.88 8.49 7.67
N SER A 43 -5.08 7.52 6.79
CA SER A 43 -4.39 6.22 6.83
C SER A 43 -2.97 6.27 6.28
N ARG A 44 -2.26 5.14 6.38
CA ARG A 44 -1.06 4.81 5.62
C ARG A 44 -1.32 3.60 4.73
N ILE A 45 -0.49 3.40 3.71
CA ILE A 45 -0.69 2.31 2.74
C ILE A 45 -0.78 0.93 3.43
N ILE A 46 0.06 0.66 4.44
CA ILE A 46 0.07 -0.63 5.15
C ILE A 46 -1.27 -0.98 5.82
N ASP A 47 -2.06 0.04 6.19
CA ASP A 47 -3.31 -0.15 6.91
C ASP A 47 -4.34 -0.93 6.10
N PHE A 48 -4.26 -0.90 4.76
CA PHE A 48 -5.14 -1.66 3.89
C PHE A 48 -4.90 -3.16 4.01
N ALA A 49 -3.64 -3.62 3.90
CA ALA A 49 -3.31 -5.04 4.03
C ALA A 49 -3.64 -5.58 5.44
N LEU A 50 -3.37 -4.78 6.48
CA LEU A 50 -3.64 -5.14 7.88
C LEU A 50 -5.14 -5.18 8.18
N SER A 51 -5.91 -4.21 7.67
CA SER A 51 -7.37 -4.19 7.82
C SER A 51 -8.03 -5.32 7.05
N ASN A 52 -7.54 -5.64 5.85
CA ASN A 52 -8.00 -6.82 5.11
C ASN A 52 -7.78 -8.10 5.92
N ALA A 53 -6.60 -8.27 6.54
CA ALA A 53 -6.34 -9.45 7.38
C ALA A 53 -7.28 -9.52 8.59
N LEU A 54 -7.46 -8.40 9.29
CA LEU A 54 -8.36 -8.30 10.44
C LEU A 54 -9.81 -8.59 10.06
N ASN A 55 -10.32 -7.94 9.00
CA ASN A 55 -11.69 -8.04 8.53
C ASN A 55 -12.00 -9.44 7.94
N SER A 56 -11.01 -10.10 7.33
CA SER A 56 -11.10 -11.51 6.90
C SER A 56 -11.12 -12.49 8.07
N GLY A 57 -10.94 -12.01 9.31
CA GLY A 57 -10.96 -12.83 10.52
C GLY A 57 -9.62 -13.45 10.90
N ILE A 58 -8.52 -13.07 10.25
CA ILE A 58 -7.17 -13.55 10.58
C ILE A 58 -6.71 -12.88 11.88
N ARG A 59 -6.37 -13.69 12.90
CA ARG A 59 -6.05 -13.21 14.26
C ARG A 59 -4.56 -13.12 14.56
N ARG A 60 -3.71 -13.67 13.70
CA ARG A 60 -2.25 -13.62 13.83
C ARG A 60 -1.66 -12.86 12.66
N ILE A 61 -0.94 -11.77 12.95
CA ILE A 61 -0.35 -10.90 11.93
C ILE A 61 1.12 -10.68 12.26
N GLY A 62 2.01 -11.06 11.35
CA GLY A 62 3.42 -10.69 11.38
C GLY A 62 3.70 -9.59 10.36
N VAL A 63 4.53 -8.61 10.72
CA VAL A 63 4.95 -7.55 9.80
C VAL A 63 6.48 -7.49 9.73
N ALA A 64 7.03 -7.96 8.62
CA ALA A 64 8.47 -7.91 8.36
C ALA A 64 8.84 -6.52 7.83
N THR A 65 9.68 -5.81 8.58
CA THR A 65 10.15 -4.46 8.22
C THR A 65 11.65 -4.47 7.95
N GLN A 66 12.09 -3.59 7.05
CA GLN A 66 13.50 -3.53 6.65
C GLN A 66 13.98 -2.07 6.64
N TYR A 67 14.09 -1.45 5.46
CA TYR A 67 14.66 -0.13 5.28
C TYR A 67 13.78 1.00 5.82
N LYS A 68 14.38 2.01 6.48
CA LYS A 68 13.71 3.24 6.97
C LYS A 68 12.42 2.98 7.75
N ALA A 69 12.42 1.89 8.53
CA ALA A 69 11.22 1.39 9.20
C ALA A 69 10.82 2.15 10.48
N HIS A 70 11.63 3.09 10.98
CA HIS A 70 11.35 3.75 12.28
C HIS A 70 9.93 4.37 12.35
N SER A 71 9.55 5.14 11.33
CA SER A 71 8.23 5.77 11.29
C SER A 71 7.10 4.75 11.06
N LEU A 72 7.39 3.63 10.41
CA LEU A 72 6.47 2.51 10.23
C LEU A 72 6.24 1.78 11.56
N ILE A 73 7.30 1.35 12.22
CA ILE A 73 7.26 0.64 13.52
C ILE A 73 6.49 1.49 14.54
N ARG A 74 6.77 2.79 14.61
CA ARG A 74 6.04 3.72 15.49
C ARG A 74 4.54 3.79 15.17
N HIS A 75 4.16 3.71 13.89
CA HIS A 75 2.75 3.66 13.48
C HIS A 75 2.10 2.36 13.93
N LEU A 76 2.75 1.22 13.69
CA LEU A 76 2.27 -0.10 14.09
C LEU A 76 2.10 -0.21 15.62
N GLN A 77 3.09 0.24 16.39
CA GLN A 77 3.05 0.24 17.86
C GLN A 77 1.91 1.08 18.45
N ARG A 78 1.48 2.13 17.75
CA ARG A 78 0.44 3.05 18.26
C ARG A 78 -0.94 2.71 17.72
N GLY A 79 -1.04 2.32 16.46
CA GLY A 79 -2.31 2.01 15.79
C GLY A 79 -2.75 0.57 15.95
N TRP A 80 -1.83 -0.39 15.93
CA TRP A 80 -2.12 -1.82 15.85
C TRP A 80 -1.79 -2.56 17.16
N ASN A 81 -2.11 -1.93 18.30
CA ASN A 81 -1.69 -2.38 19.65
C ASN A 81 -2.79 -3.08 20.47
N PHE A 82 -3.89 -3.50 19.82
CA PHE A 82 -5.08 -4.03 20.48
C PHE A 82 -5.19 -5.57 20.47
N PHE A 83 -4.22 -6.26 19.87
CA PHE A 83 -4.13 -7.73 19.86
C PHE A 83 -3.67 -8.25 21.22
N ARG A 84 -4.26 -9.36 21.67
CA ARG A 84 -3.99 -9.99 22.98
C ARG A 84 -3.70 -11.49 22.83
N PRO A 85 -2.46 -11.96 23.09
CA PRO A 85 -2.08 -13.36 22.94
C PRO A 85 -3.01 -14.37 23.63
N GLU A 86 -3.53 -14.03 24.81
CA GLU A 86 -4.46 -14.86 25.59
C GLU A 86 -5.81 -15.09 24.88
N ARG A 87 -6.14 -14.30 23.85
CA ARG A 87 -7.33 -14.46 23.00
C ARG A 87 -7.03 -15.17 21.68
N ASN A 88 -5.86 -15.80 21.54
CA ASN A 88 -5.32 -16.33 20.28
C ASN A 88 -5.13 -15.25 19.21
N GLU A 89 -4.77 -14.03 19.64
CA GLU A 89 -4.49 -12.90 18.78
C GLU A 89 -3.02 -12.50 18.90
N SER A 90 -2.31 -12.30 17.79
CA SER A 90 -0.93 -11.81 17.82
C SER A 90 -0.67 -10.75 16.76
N PHE A 91 0.17 -9.78 17.12
CA PHE A 91 0.68 -8.76 16.21
C PHE A 91 2.18 -8.60 16.43
N ASP A 92 2.97 -9.23 15.57
CA ASP A 92 4.43 -9.31 15.71
C ASP A 92 5.10 -8.34 14.73
N ILE A 93 5.82 -7.34 15.26
CA ILE A 93 6.63 -6.43 14.45
C ILE A 93 8.04 -7.02 14.35
N LEU A 94 8.45 -7.38 13.13
CA LEU A 94 9.67 -8.14 12.85
C LEU A 94 10.68 -7.28 12.07
N PRO A 95 11.49 -6.46 12.75
CA PRO A 95 12.52 -5.68 12.08
C PRO A 95 13.70 -6.56 11.65
N ALA A 96 14.26 -6.25 10.48
CA ALA A 96 15.58 -6.73 10.09
C ALA A 96 16.61 -6.29 11.16
N SER A 97 17.55 -7.17 11.52
CA SER A 97 18.74 -6.91 12.35
C SER A 97 18.72 -7.14 13.88
N GLN A 98 17.91 -8.02 14.47
CA GLN A 98 18.03 -8.26 15.94
C GLN A 98 18.21 -9.71 16.43
N ARG A 99 18.29 -10.72 15.56
CA ARG A 99 18.34 -12.12 16.04
C ARG A 99 19.61 -12.91 15.71
N VAL A 100 20.28 -12.64 14.59
CA VAL A 100 21.43 -13.44 14.14
C VAL A 100 22.74 -12.62 14.09
N SER A 101 22.66 -11.32 13.74
CA SER A 101 23.82 -10.41 13.67
C SER A 101 23.35 -8.95 13.57
N GLU A 102 24.11 -8.00 14.14
CA GLU A 102 23.90 -6.54 14.01
C GLU A 102 24.01 -6.05 12.55
N THR A 103 24.55 -6.86 11.64
CA THR A 103 24.81 -6.49 10.23
C THR A 103 23.91 -7.17 9.21
N GLN A 104 23.07 -8.13 9.61
CA GLN A 104 22.23 -8.89 8.67
C GLN A 104 20.89 -8.21 8.39
N TRP A 105 20.77 -7.71 7.17
CA TRP A 105 19.50 -7.35 6.53
C TRP A 105 18.85 -8.61 5.94
N TYR A 106 17.54 -8.61 5.74
CA TYR A 106 16.91 -9.64 4.93
C TYR A 106 17.49 -9.63 3.51
N GLU A 107 17.98 -10.77 3.05
CA GLU A 107 18.55 -10.94 1.71
C GLU A 107 17.47 -10.79 0.61
N GLY A 108 16.22 -11.10 0.95
CA GLY A 108 15.06 -10.93 0.09
C GLY A 108 13.74 -11.18 0.83
N THR A 109 12.63 -11.20 0.09
CA THR A 109 11.29 -11.36 0.67
C THR A 109 11.06 -12.74 1.29
N ALA A 110 11.68 -13.79 0.76
CA ALA A 110 11.62 -15.14 1.32
C ALA A 110 12.48 -15.25 2.58
N ASP A 111 13.69 -14.67 2.57
CA ASP A 111 14.57 -14.63 3.74
C ASP A 111 13.91 -13.90 4.93
N ALA A 112 13.10 -12.87 4.66
CA ALA A 112 12.31 -12.19 5.69
C ALA A 112 11.34 -13.11 6.44
N VAL A 113 10.86 -14.19 5.83
CA VAL A 113 10.04 -15.22 6.50
C VAL A 113 10.94 -16.28 7.13
N PHE A 114 11.98 -16.72 6.41
CA PHE A 114 12.93 -17.74 6.86
C PHE A 114 13.59 -17.41 8.21
N GLN A 115 14.05 -16.18 8.38
CA GLN A 115 14.70 -15.72 9.61
C GLN A 115 13.76 -15.69 10.83
N ASN A 116 12.44 -15.79 10.62
CA ASN A 116 11.42 -15.71 11.67
C ASN A 116 10.60 -17.01 11.78
N ILE A 117 11.11 -18.13 11.24
CA ILE A 117 10.44 -19.44 11.32
C ILE A 117 10.14 -19.83 12.77
N ASP A 118 11.05 -19.55 13.71
CA ASP A 118 10.88 -19.89 15.13
C ASP A 118 9.64 -19.21 15.75
N ILE A 119 9.37 -17.95 15.37
CA ILE A 119 8.19 -17.22 15.80
C ILE A 119 6.93 -17.85 15.20
N ILE A 120 6.95 -18.13 13.89
CA ILE A 120 5.80 -18.69 13.17
C ILE A 120 5.45 -20.07 13.72
N GLU A 121 6.44 -20.94 13.90
CA GLU A 121 6.25 -22.30 14.42
C GLU A 121 5.75 -22.30 15.87
N SER A 122 6.12 -21.30 16.69
CA SER A 122 5.60 -21.16 18.06
C SER A 122 4.08 -20.94 18.11
N TYR A 123 3.50 -20.34 17.06
CA TYR A 123 2.06 -20.15 16.95
C TYR A 123 1.33 -21.31 16.26
N ASN A 124 2.08 -22.18 15.55
CA ASN A 124 1.58 -23.33 14.81
C ASN A 124 0.33 -23.05 13.93
N PRO A 125 0.32 -22.00 13.07
CA PRO A 125 -0.78 -21.77 12.14
C PRO A 125 -0.80 -22.88 11.07
N GLU A 126 -1.99 -23.25 10.59
CA GLU A 126 -2.14 -24.23 9.50
C GLU A 126 -1.86 -23.59 8.13
N TYR A 127 -2.22 -22.31 7.97
CA TYR A 127 -2.09 -21.57 6.73
C TYR A 127 -1.27 -20.28 6.91
N MET A 128 -0.49 -19.94 5.90
CA MET A 128 0.23 -18.68 5.80
C MET A 128 -0.34 -17.86 4.65
N VAL A 129 -0.68 -16.61 4.91
CA VAL A 129 -1.12 -15.62 3.92
C VAL A 129 -0.05 -14.54 3.80
N ILE A 130 0.81 -14.65 2.80
CA ILE A 130 1.88 -13.69 2.53
C ILE A 130 1.30 -12.51 1.77
N LEU A 131 1.53 -11.29 2.26
CA LEU A 131 0.94 -10.06 1.75
C LEU A 131 2.02 -9.02 1.43
N ALA A 132 1.89 -8.34 0.29
CA ALA A 132 2.60 -7.09 0.05
C ALA A 132 1.97 -5.94 0.86
N GLY A 133 2.78 -5.24 1.66
CA GLY A 133 2.34 -4.17 2.55
C GLY A 133 2.27 -2.77 1.91
N ASP A 134 2.44 -2.68 0.60
CA ASP A 134 2.63 -1.42 -0.13
C ASP A 134 1.64 -1.21 -1.30
N HIS A 135 0.51 -1.92 -1.30
CA HIS A 135 -0.59 -1.73 -2.22
C HIS A 135 -1.86 -1.24 -1.49
N VAL A 136 -2.73 -0.52 -2.21
CA VAL A 136 -4.03 -0.04 -1.70
C VAL A 136 -5.15 -0.85 -2.36
N TYR A 137 -5.87 -1.65 -1.56
CA TYR A 137 -6.97 -2.52 -2.01
C TYR A 137 -7.82 -3.03 -0.84
N LYS A 138 -9.04 -3.51 -1.13
CA LYS A 138 -9.91 -4.25 -0.19
C LYS A 138 -10.14 -5.68 -0.68
N MET A 139 -9.85 -6.68 0.15
CA MET A 139 -9.94 -8.11 -0.21
C MET A 139 -10.28 -8.98 1.00
N ASP A 140 -11.22 -9.91 0.82
CA ASP A 140 -11.51 -10.98 1.79
C ASP A 140 -10.65 -12.21 1.50
N TYR A 141 -9.68 -12.48 2.39
CA TYR A 141 -8.75 -13.59 2.25
C TYR A 141 -9.36 -14.96 2.56
N GLU A 142 -10.52 -15.03 3.22
CA GLU A 142 -11.19 -16.31 3.49
C GLU A 142 -11.56 -17.01 2.18
N LEU A 143 -11.95 -16.25 1.16
CA LEU A 143 -12.27 -16.79 -0.16
C LEU A 143 -11.04 -17.39 -0.86
N MET A 144 -9.87 -16.75 -0.71
CA MET A 144 -8.61 -17.26 -1.24
C MET A 144 -8.11 -18.49 -0.47
N LEU A 145 -8.29 -18.52 0.87
CA LEU A 145 -7.98 -19.67 1.71
C LEU A 145 -8.83 -20.89 1.33
N ARG A 146 -10.14 -20.70 1.08
CA ARG A 146 -11.02 -21.77 0.61
C ARG A 146 -10.58 -22.33 -0.73
N GLU A 147 -10.29 -21.47 -1.71
CA GLU A 147 -9.81 -21.92 -3.02
C GLU A 147 -8.47 -22.66 -2.91
N HIS A 148 -7.58 -22.26 -1.99
CA HIS A 148 -6.34 -22.98 -1.72
C HIS A 148 -6.59 -24.41 -1.23
N VAL A 149 -7.49 -24.57 -0.25
CA VAL A 149 -7.82 -25.89 0.32
C VAL A 149 -8.56 -26.76 -0.70
N ASP A 150 -9.58 -26.22 -1.37
CA ASP A 150 -10.42 -26.95 -2.32
C ASP A 150 -9.65 -27.38 -3.57
N SER A 151 -8.74 -26.52 -4.06
CA SER A 151 -7.90 -26.87 -5.19
C SER A 151 -6.81 -27.87 -4.82
N GLY A 152 -6.42 -27.97 -3.53
CA GLY A 152 -5.25 -28.75 -3.11
C GLY A 152 -3.97 -28.26 -3.80
N ALA A 153 -3.82 -26.95 -3.95
CA ALA A 153 -2.62 -26.34 -4.51
C ALA A 153 -1.49 -26.30 -3.47
N ASP A 154 -0.24 -26.35 -3.93
CA ASP A 154 0.93 -26.10 -3.09
C ASP A 154 1.04 -24.61 -2.75
N VAL A 155 0.65 -23.76 -3.70
CA VAL A 155 0.51 -22.31 -3.54
C VAL A 155 -0.68 -21.79 -4.33
N THR A 156 -1.42 -20.86 -3.72
CA THR A 156 -2.44 -20.06 -4.43
C THR A 156 -1.96 -18.61 -4.51
N ILE A 157 -2.06 -17.98 -5.68
CA ILE A 157 -1.51 -16.65 -5.94
C ILE A 157 -2.60 -15.67 -6.36
N GLY A 158 -2.71 -14.53 -5.66
CA GLY A 158 -3.67 -13.48 -6.01
C GLY A 158 -3.26 -12.77 -7.28
N CYS A 159 -4.18 -12.67 -8.25
CA CYS A 159 -3.92 -12.11 -9.57
C CYS A 159 -4.97 -11.06 -9.98
N LEU A 160 -4.49 -9.98 -10.59
CA LEU A 160 -5.31 -8.96 -11.25
C LEU A 160 -5.47 -9.31 -12.73
N GLU A 161 -6.68 -9.10 -13.26
CA GLU A 161 -6.93 -9.09 -14.69
C GLU A 161 -6.61 -7.69 -15.22
N VAL A 162 -5.53 -7.55 -15.99
CA VAL A 162 -5.11 -6.25 -16.57
C VAL A 162 -4.95 -6.37 -18.08
N PRO A 163 -5.18 -5.28 -18.85
CA PRO A 163 -4.85 -5.26 -20.27
C PRO A 163 -3.38 -5.66 -20.50
N ARG A 164 -3.11 -6.42 -21.56
CA ARG A 164 -1.75 -6.94 -21.83
C ARG A 164 -0.69 -5.85 -21.90
N MET A 165 -1.02 -4.66 -22.41
CA MET A 165 -0.06 -3.55 -22.46
C MET A 165 0.37 -3.07 -21.06
N GLU A 166 -0.56 -3.06 -20.11
CA GLU A 166 -0.29 -2.68 -18.71
C GLU A 166 0.45 -3.79 -17.95
N ALA A 167 0.22 -5.06 -18.32
CA ALA A 167 0.83 -6.22 -17.67
C ALA A 167 2.36 -6.31 -17.86
N THR A 168 2.93 -5.58 -18.83
CA THR A 168 4.39 -5.54 -19.09
C THR A 168 5.22 -5.10 -17.89
N GLY A 169 4.62 -4.34 -16.96
CA GLY A 169 5.27 -3.88 -15.73
C GLY A 169 5.26 -4.89 -14.56
N PHE A 170 4.58 -6.03 -14.71
CA PHE A 170 4.27 -6.96 -13.63
C PHE A 170 4.90 -8.35 -13.82
N GLY A 171 4.91 -9.16 -12.76
CA GLY A 171 5.08 -10.60 -12.87
C GLY A 171 3.79 -11.24 -13.39
N VAL A 172 3.83 -11.81 -14.58
CA VAL A 172 2.64 -12.32 -15.28
C VAL A 172 2.55 -13.85 -15.14
N MET A 173 1.36 -14.32 -14.80
CA MET A 173 1.02 -15.74 -14.70
C MET A 173 0.38 -16.20 -15.99
N HIS A 174 1.00 -17.17 -16.66
CA HIS A 174 0.34 -17.92 -17.73
C HIS A 174 -0.46 -19.05 -17.10
N VAL A 175 -1.74 -19.13 -17.43
CA VAL A 175 -2.68 -20.10 -16.83
C VAL A 175 -3.32 -21.00 -17.87
N ASP A 176 -3.70 -22.21 -17.45
CA ASP A 176 -4.57 -23.09 -18.22
C ASP A 176 -6.07 -22.78 -18.00
N ALA A 177 -6.96 -23.57 -18.61
CA ALA A 177 -8.41 -23.39 -18.52
C ALA A 177 -9.01 -23.59 -17.11
N LYS A 178 -8.21 -24.04 -16.13
CA LYS A 178 -8.63 -24.23 -14.73
C LYS A 178 -7.88 -23.28 -13.79
N ASP A 179 -7.34 -22.18 -14.32
CA ASP A 179 -6.52 -21.20 -13.60
C ASP A 179 -5.25 -21.82 -12.96
N ARG A 180 -4.79 -23.00 -13.39
CA ARG A 180 -3.50 -23.55 -12.96
C ARG A 180 -2.39 -22.78 -13.66
N ILE A 181 -1.40 -22.33 -12.89
CA ILE A 181 -0.26 -21.58 -13.42
C ILE A 181 0.72 -22.56 -14.08
N VAL A 182 0.95 -22.39 -15.37
CA VAL A 182 1.86 -23.22 -16.18
C VAL A 182 3.22 -22.57 -16.38
N SER A 183 3.29 -21.24 -16.37
CA SER A 183 4.54 -20.50 -16.37
C SER A 183 4.38 -19.15 -15.69
N PHE A 184 5.48 -18.64 -15.13
CA PHE A 184 5.57 -17.31 -14.55
C PHE A 184 6.67 -16.54 -15.28
N ILE A 185 6.36 -15.33 -15.72
CA ILE A 185 7.28 -14.49 -16.49
C ILE A 185 7.32 -13.12 -15.82
N GLU A 186 8.49 -12.72 -15.32
CA GLU A 186 8.69 -11.41 -14.72
C GLU A 186 8.87 -10.35 -15.82
N LYS A 187 7.97 -9.35 -15.86
CA LYS A 187 7.99 -8.21 -16.79
C LYS A 187 8.16 -8.59 -18.27
N PRO A 188 7.25 -9.43 -18.81
CA PRO A 188 7.32 -9.82 -20.21
C PRO A 188 7.05 -8.63 -21.13
N ALA A 189 7.85 -8.51 -22.20
CA ALA A 189 7.58 -7.54 -23.26
C ALA A 189 6.25 -7.83 -23.99
N ASP A 190 5.90 -9.12 -24.11
CA ASP A 190 4.63 -9.59 -24.68
C ASP A 190 3.94 -10.54 -23.67
N PRO A 191 3.08 -10.02 -22.78
CA PRO A 191 2.47 -10.83 -21.73
C PRO A 191 1.55 -11.93 -22.31
N PRO A 192 1.59 -13.17 -21.79
CA PRO A 192 0.65 -14.21 -22.22
C PRO A 192 -0.79 -13.81 -21.90
N GLY A 193 -1.68 -13.98 -22.87
CA GLY A 193 -3.11 -13.73 -22.70
C GLY A 193 -3.80 -14.82 -21.88
N MET A 194 -4.94 -14.49 -21.27
CA MET A 194 -5.78 -15.48 -20.59
C MET A 194 -6.53 -16.36 -21.60
N PRO A 195 -6.75 -17.66 -21.32
CA PRO A 195 -7.49 -18.55 -22.21
C PRO A 195 -8.93 -18.07 -22.53
N ASP A 196 -9.60 -17.44 -21.57
CA ASP A 196 -10.95 -16.88 -21.70
C ASP A 196 -10.97 -15.43 -22.19
N LYS A 197 -9.86 -14.70 -22.04
CA LYS A 197 -9.73 -13.27 -22.39
C LYS A 197 -8.34 -12.98 -22.98
N PRO A 198 -8.13 -13.24 -24.28
CA PRO A 198 -6.80 -13.13 -24.89
C PRO A 198 -6.15 -11.74 -24.85
N ASP A 199 -6.94 -10.67 -24.69
CA ASP A 199 -6.45 -9.28 -24.58
C ASP A 199 -6.05 -8.87 -23.16
N PHE A 200 -6.30 -9.74 -22.18
CA PHE A 200 -5.98 -9.55 -20.77
C PHE A 200 -4.95 -10.56 -20.31
N ALA A 201 -4.16 -10.17 -19.30
CA ALA A 201 -3.18 -11.03 -18.64
C ALA A 201 -3.43 -11.05 -17.13
N LEU A 202 -2.97 -12.11 -16.46
CA LEU A 202 -3.00 -12.22 -15.01
C LEU A 202 -1.70 -11.69 -14.40
N ALA A 203 -1.77 -10.51 -13.80
CA ALA A 203 -0.66 -9.89 -13.08
C ALA A 203 -0.67 -10.31 -11.60
N SER A 204 0.47 -10.77 -11.08
CA SER A 204 0.63 -11.11 -9.66
C SER A 204 0.48 -9.89 -8.76
N MET A 205 -0.31 -10.02 -7.70
CA MET A 205 -0.46 -8.99 -6.66
C MET A 205 0.61 -9.06 -5.56
N GLY A 206 1.47 -10.08 -5.58
CA GLY A 206 2.35 -10.37 -4.45
C GLY A 206 1.61 -10.91 -3.22
N ILE A 207 0.47 -11.59 -3.43
CA ILE A 207 -0.35 -12.22 -2.39
C ILE A 207 -0.28 -13.73 -2.59
N TYR A 208 0.16 -14.46 -1.57
CA TYR A 208 0.39 -15.91 -1.66
C TYR A 208 -0.24 -16.64 -0.47
N VAL A 209 -0.95 -17.73 -0.72
CA VAL A 209 -1.48 -18.63 0.31
C VAL A 209 -0.78 -19.98 0.23
N PHE A 210 -0.32 -20.46 1.39
CA PHE A 210 0.35 -21.73 1.57
C PHE A 210 -0.20 -22.48 2.78
N ARG A 211 -0.06 -23.81 2.77
CA ARG A 211 0.05 -24.56 4.03
C ARG A 211 1.37 -24.24 4.70
N THR A 212 1.35 -23.92 5.99
CA THR A 212 2.54 -23.47 6.73
C THR A 212 3.70 -24.45 6.60
N LYS A 213 3.44 -25.75 6.81
CA LYS A 213 4.47 -26.80 6.71
C LYS A 213 5.18 -26.79 5.36
N PHE A 214 4.41 -26.72 4.27
CA PHE A 214 4.98 -26.68 2.92
C PHE A 214 5.82 -25.42 2.72
N LEU A 215 5.35 -24.25 3.17
CA LEU A 215 6.12 -23.02 3.10
C LEU A 215 7.44 -23.12 3.85
N MET A 216 7.45 -23.64 5.09
CA MET A 216 8.68 -23.79 5.87
C MET A 216 9.70 -24.69 5.16
N ASP A 217 9.25 -25.79 4.56
CA ASP A 217 10.11 -26.69 3.79
C ASP A 217 10.70 -25.99 2.56
N GLN A 218 9.90 -25.18 1.85
CA GLN A 218 10.38 -24.39 0.72
C GLN A 218 11.37 -23.29 1.11
N LEU A 219 11.16 -22.62 2.24
CA LEU A 219 12.08 -21.59 2.74
C LEU A 219 13.40 -22.20 3.20
N ARG A 220 13.39 -23.37 3.86
CA ARG A 220 14.62 -24.10 4.22
C ARG A 220 15.37 -24.58 2.98
N ARG A 221 14.65 -25.11 1.99
CA ARG A 221 15.23 -25.47 0.69
C ARG A 221 15.89 -24.27 0.04
N ASP A 222 15.16 -23.15 -0.02
CA ASP A 222 15.65 -21.91 -0.60
C ASP A 222 16.92 -21.48 0.11
N ALA A 223 16.90 -21.27 1.44
CA ALA A 223 18.06 -20.83 2.22
C ALA A 223 19.33 -21.67 2.02
N ALA A 224 19.21 -22.98 1.76
CA ALA A 224 20.33 -23.87 1.47
C ALA A 224 20.90 -23.72 0.05
N ASP A 225 20.13 -23.15 -0.89
CA ASP A 225 20.55 -22.89 -2.27
C ASP A 225 21.37 -21.59 -2.35
N THR A 226 22.66 -21.68 -2.68
CA THR A 226 23.54 -20.51 -2.78
C THR A 226 23.31 -19.66 -4.03
N ALA A 227 22.55 -20.16 -5.01
CA ALA A 227 22.23 -19.42 -6.23
C ALA A 227 20.91 -18.63 -6.14
N SER A 228 20.11 -18.85 -5.09
CA SER A 228 18.84 -18.16 -4.89
C SER A 228 19.03 -16.69 -4.53
N SER A 229 18.15 -15.84 -5.06
CA SER A 229 18.06 -14.42 -4.68
C SER A 229 17.19 -14.16 -3.44
N ARG A 230 16.72 -15.22 -2.78
CA ARG A 230 15.90 -15.19 -1.55
C ARG A 230 14.58 -14.45 -1.71
N ASP A 231 13.98 -14.48 -2.89
CA ASP A 231 12.75 -13.74 -3.20
C ASP A 231 11.59 -14.67 -3.59
N PHE A 232 10.38 -14.33 -3.13
CA PHE A 232 9.21 -15.10 -3.50
C PHE A 232 8.96 -15.09 -5.01
N GLY A 233 8.99 -13.92 -5.65
CA GLY A 233 8.68 -13.76 -7.06
C GLY A 233 9.75 -14.35 -7.97
N LYS A 234 11.02 -14.31 -7.57
CA LYS A 234 12.14 -14.79 -8.41
C LYS A 234 12.55 -16.24 -8.17
N ASP A 235 12.42 -16.74 -6.94
CA ASP A 235 12.98 -18.03 -6.54
C ASP A 235 11.89 -19.02 -6.13
N ILE A 236 11.10 -18.70 -5.10
CA ILE A 236 10.11 -19.64 -4.52
C ILE A 236 8.98 -19.97 -5.50
N ILE A 237 8.28 -18.95 -6.00
CA ILE A 237 7.11 -19.14 -6.87
C ILE A 237 7.51 -19.80 -8.19
N PRO A 238 8.56 -19.36 -8.92
CA PRO A 238 8.96 -20.02 -10.17
C PRO A 238 9.38 -21.48 -9.96
N TRP A 239 9.98 -21.80 -8.80
CA TRP A 239 10.29 -23.19 -8.47
C TRP A 239 9.03 -24.05 -8.28
N ILE A 240 8.02 -23.54 -7.57
CA ILE A 240 6.76 -24.28 -7.34
C ILE A 240 5.95 -24.42 -8.64
N VAL A 241 5.92 -23.39 -9.49
CA VAL A 241 5.27 -23.45 -10.81
C VAL A 241 5.87 -24.58 -11.66
N ARG A 242 7.19 -24.79 -11.60
CA ARG A 242 7.87 -25.86 -12.36
C ARG A 242 7.75 -27.25 -11.73
N ASN A 243 7.80 -27.34 -10.40
CA ASN A 243 7.98 -28.62 -9.69
C ASN A 243 6.75 -29.08 -8.89
N GLY A 244 5.70 -28.27 -8.84
CA GLY A 244 4.51 -28.52 -8.04
C GLY A 244 3.24 -27.99 -8.69
N LYS A 245 2.30 -27.56 -7.86
CA LYS A 245 0.99 -27.07 -8.27
C LYS A 245 0.72 -25.66 -7.73
N ALA A 246 0.89 -24.68 -8.61
CA ALA A 246 0.49 -23.30 -8.39
C ALA A 246 -0.87 -23.00 -9.07
N VAL A 247 -1.76 -22.31 -8.36
CA VAL A 247 -3.10 -21.91 -8.87
C VAL A 247 -3.28 -20.41 -8.73
N ALA A 248 -3.83 -19.76 -9.76
CA ALA A 248 -4.18 -18.35 -9.73
C ALA A 248 -5.55 -18.14 -9.08
N HIS A 249 -5.64 -17.17 -8.17
CA HIS A 249 -6.86 -16.69 -7.56
C HIS A 249 -7.18 -15.31 -8.13
N ARG A 250 -8.32 -15.20 -8.81
CA ARG A 250 -8.73 -13.94 -9.45
C ARG A 250 -9.20 -12.93 -8.41
N PHE A 251 -8.58 -11.75 -8.37
CA PHE A 251 -8.91 -10.69 -7.41
C PHE A 251 -10.40 -10.32 -7.43
N ALA A 252 -11.05 -10.32 -8.59
CA ALA A 252 -12.47 -10.02 -8.70
C ALA A 252 -13.38 -10.98 -7.90
N LYS A 253 -12.93 -12.20 -7.57
CA LYS A 253 -13.68 -13.14 -6.73
C LYS A 253 -13.70 -12.75 -5.25
N SER A 254 -12.67 -12.05 -4.79
CA SER A 254 -12.43 -11.76 -3.36
C SER A 254 -12.33 -10.28 -3.04
N CYS A 255 -12.30 -9.42 -4.05
CA CYS A 255 -12.34 -7.98 -3.87
C CYS A 255 -13.63 -7.58 -3.16
N VAL A 256 -13.48 -6.89 -2.03
CA VAL A 256 -14.61 -6.34 -1.30
C VAL A 256 -14.96 -4.99 -1.91
N ARG A 257 -16.11 -4.96 -2.59
CA ARG A 257 -16.61 -3.78 -3.29
C ARG A 257 -17.81 -3.20 -2.55
N SER A 258 -17.74 -1.92 -2.23
CA SER A 258 -18.89 -1.14 -1.79
C SER A 258 -19.92 -1.03 -2.93
N SER A 259 -21.18 -0.76 -2.58
CA SER A 259 -22.23 -0.46 -3.55
C SER A 259 -21.92 0.75 -4.44
N PHE A 260 -20.99 1.61 -4.02
CA PHE A 260 -20.54 2.79 -4.76
C PHE A 260 -19.29 2.54 -5.62
N GLU A 261 -18.68 1.36 -5.56
CA GLU A 261 -17.46 1.02 -6.32
C GLU A 261 -17.80 0.23 -7.59
N HIS A 262 -17.54 0.82 -8.76
CA HIS A 262 -17.86 0.20 -10.06
C HIS A 262 -16.80 -0.77 -10.59
N VAL A 263 -15.59 -0.71 -10.02
CA VAL A 263 -14.44 -1.54 -10.39
C VAL A 263 -13.83 -2.22 -9.17
N SER A 264 -13.06 -3.28 -9.38
CA SER A 264 -12.26 -3.89 -8.31
C SER A 264 -11.05 -3.00 -8.04
N TYR A 265 -11.12 -2.16 -7.00
CA TYR A 265 -10.09 -1.17 -6.73
C TYR A 265 -8.78 -1.80 -6.23
N TRP A 266 -7.72 -1.55 -6.98
CA TRP A 266 -6.34 -1.87 -6.60
C TRP A 266 -5.40 -0.79 -7.16
N ARG A 267 -4.44 -0.34 -6.36
CA ARG A 267 -3.37 0.59 -6.78
C ARG A 267 -2.02 0.23 -6.19
N ASP A 268 -0.98 0.20 -7.04
CA ASP A 268 0.43 0.08 -6.63
C ASP A 268 0.94 1.37 -5.97
N VAL A 269 0.41 2.54 -6.37
CA VAL A 269 0.92 3.88 -5.99
C VAL A 269 2.46 3.95 -6.05
N GLY A 270 3.03 3.41 -7.12
CA GLY A 270 4.47 3.25 -7.28
C GLY A 270 5.22 4.46 -7.81
N THR A 271 4.54 5.43 -8.44
CA THR A 271 5.11 6.68 -8.96
C THR A 271 4.47 7.89 -8.29
N ILE A 272 5.10 9.06 -8.40
CA ILE A 272 4.54 10.31 -7.85
C ILE A 272 3.18 10.62 -8.49
N ASP A 273 3.04 10.40 -9.81
CA ASP A 273 1.78 10.59 -10.52
C ASP A 273 0.69 9.66 -10.00
N ALA A 274 0.96 8.35 -9.94
CA ALA A 274 -0.02 7.36 -9.46
C ALA A 274 -0.40 7.60 -7.99
N TYR A 275 0.55 8.06 -7.17
CA TYR A 275 0.30 8.43 -5.78
C TYR A 275 -0.61 9.67 -5.67
N TRP A 276 -0.32 10.71 -6.46
CA TRP A 276 -1.12 11.93 -6.50
C TRP A 276 -2.54 11.64 -7.01
N GLU A 277 -2.66 10.92 -8.13
CA GLU A 277 -3.92 10.55 -8.77
C GLU A 277 -4.80 9.76 -7.79
N ALA A 278 -4.29 8.68 -7.21
CA ALA A 278 -5.07 7.87 -6.26
C ALA A 278 -5.53 8.63 -5.00
N ASN A 279 -4.87 9.72 -4.61
CA ASN A 279 -5.36 10.59 -3.53
C ASN A 279 -6.35 11.64 -4.03
N ILE A 280 -6.13 12.20 -5.22
CA ILE A 280 -6.98 13.27 -5.76
C ILE A 280 -8.34 12.74 -6.21
N ASP A 281 -8.39 11.50 -6.71
CA ASP A 281 -9.62 10.82 -7.15
C ASP A 281 -10.62 10.68 -5.99
N LEU A 282 -10.15 10.63 -4.74
CA LEU A 282 -11.01 10.62 -3.55
C LEU A 282 -11.83 11.91 -3.39
N THR A 283 -11.48 12.98 -4.11
CA THR A 283 -12.23 14.25 -4.12
C THR A 283 -13.34 14.31 -5.17
N ASP A 284 -13.43 13.27 -6.02
CA ASP A 284 -14.48 13.17 -7.02
C ASP A 284 -15.85 12.91 -6.38
N VAL A 285 -16.91 13.18 -7.13
CA VAL A 285 -18.29 12.97 -6.65
C VAL A 285 -18.58 11.48 -6.43
N LEU A 286 -18.04 10.62 -7.30
CA LEU A 286 -18.12 9.17 -7.23
C LEU A 286 -16.69 8.62 -7.34
N PRO A 287 -15.93 8.54 -6.23
CA PRO A 287 -14.57 8.06 -6.24
C PRO A 287 -14.53 6.54 -6.53
N GLU A 288 -13.47 6.07 -7.18
CA GLU A 288 -13.29 4.62 -7.43
C GLU A 288 -13.03 3.80 -6.16
N LEU A 289 -12.59 4.46 -5.08
CA LEU A 289 -12.44 3.90 -3.75
C LEU A 289 -13.42 4.58 -2.79
N ASP A 290 -14.34 3.81 -2.24
CA ASP A 290 -15.27 4.27 -1.22
C ASP A 290 -14.63 4.15 0.17
N ILE A 291 -14.18 5.30 0.69
CA ILE A 291 -13.62 5.44 2.04
C ILE A 291 -14.68 5.65 3.13
N TYR A 292 -15.96 5.72 2.75
CA TYR A 292 -17.10 5.85 3.67
C TYR A 292 -17.78 4.52 3.98
N ASP A 293 -17.39 3.46 3.27
CA ASP A 293 -17.79 2.08 3.51
C ASP A 293 -17.54 1.68 4.98
N ARG A 294 -18.57 1.12 5.61
CA ARG A 294 -18.55 0.66 7.01
C ARG A 294 -18.58 -0.85 7.14
N ASP A 295 -18.86 -1.57 6.06
CA ASP A 295 -18.91 -3.03 6.05
C ASP A 295 -17.49 -3.62 5.97
N TRP A 296 -16.55 -2.87 5.38
CA TRP A 296 -15.13 -3.21 5.35
C TRP A 296 -14.22 -2.06 5.80
N PRO A 297 -14.21 -1.72 7.11
CA PRO A 297 -13.52 -0.55 7.61
C PRO A 297 -12.00 -0.69 7.51
N ILE A 298 -11.32 0.42 7.19
CA ILE A 298 -9.86 0.53 7.25
C ILE A 298 -9.47 1.13 8.61
N TRP A 299 -8.85 0.30 9.45
CA TRP A 299 -8.33 0.72 10.74
C TRP A 299 -6.98 1.43 10.58
N THR A 300 -6.73 2.46 11.39
CA THR A 300 -5.44 3.17 11.40
C THR A 300 -5.18 3.82 12.75
N TYR A 301 -3.97 4.35 12.93
CA TYR A 301 -3.67 5.23 14.07
C TYR A 301 -4.34 6.59 13.88
N ALA A 302 -5.19 6.98 14.82
CA ALA A 302 -5.79 8.31 14.87
C ALA A 302 -5.75 8.87 16.30
N GLU A 303 -5.54 10.19 16.39
CA GLU A 303 -5.63 10.94 17.65
C GLU A 303 -6.94 11.73 17.69
N ILE A 304 -7.42 12.05 18.88
CA ILE A 304 -8.50 13.04 19.03
C ILE A 304 -7.92 14.40 18.62
N LYS A 305 -8.50 14.99 17.57
CA LYS A 305 -8.06 16.24 16.97
C LYS A 305 -9.25 17.22 16.89
N PRO A 306 -8.99 18.55 16.93
CA PRO A 306 -10.03 19.56 16.69
C PRO A 306 -10.76 19.35 15.35
N PRO A 307 -11.97 19.90 15.18
CA PRO A 307 -12.62 19.93 13.87
C PRO A 307 -11.83 20.81 12.88
N ALA A 308 -12.07 20.61 11.59
CA ALA A 308 -11.60 21.55 10.57
C ALA A 308 -12.26 22.92 10.77
N LYS A 309 -11.48 23.99 10.66
CA LYS A 309 -11.92 25.37 10.87
C LYS A 309 -11.72 26.19 9.59
N PHE A 310 -12.79 26.83 9.15
CA PHE A 310 -12.82 27.76 8.00
C PHE A 310 -13.13 29.16 8.53
N VAL A 311 -12.30 30.15 8.18
CA VAL A 311 -12.47 31.54 8.63
C VAL A 311 -12.16 32.55 7.53
N HIS A 312 -12.67 33.78 7.74
CA HIS A 312 -12.76 34.89 6.79
C HIS A 312 -13.80 34.67 5.69
N ASP A 313 -14.54 35.74 5.41
CA ASP A 313 -15.57 35.83 4.36
C ASP A 313 -15.63 37.28 3.85
N GLU A 314 -14.46 37.79 3.46
CA GLU A 314 -14.28 39.11 2.86
C GLU A 314 -14.08 38.93 1.35
N ASP A 315 -14.45 39.91 0.54
CA ASP A 315 -14.18 39.88 -0.90
C ASP A 315 -12.68 39.70 -1.18
N GLY A 316 -12.33 38.65 -1.93
CA GLY A 316 -10.94 38.26 -2.20
C GLY A 316 -10.25 37.49 -1.07
N ARG A 317 -10.91 37.24 0.07
CA ARG A 317 -10.37 36.49 1.21
C ARG A 317 -11.46 35.69 1.91
N ARG A 318 -11.70 34.49 1.42
CA ARG A 318 -12.66 33.54 1.99
C ARG A 318 -12.02 32.19 2.24
N GLY A 319 -12.09 31.71 3.48
CA GLY A 319 -11.66 30.35 3.82
C GLY A 319 -12.71 29.35 3.36
N SER A 320 -12.44 28.61 2.28
CA SER A 320 -13.42 27.65 1.73
C SER A 320 -12.74 26.50 0.99
N ALA A 321 -13.45 25.37 0.88
CA ALA A 321 -12.98 24.19 0.15
C ALA A 321 -14.10 23.65 -0.75
N VAL A 322 -13.79 23.43 -2.02
CA VAL A 322 -14.74 22.97 -3.05
C VAL A 322 -14.20 21.69 -3.69
N SER A 323 -15.04 20.65 -3.79
CA SER A 323 -14.63 19.32 -4.26
C SER A 323 -13.35 18.86 -3.57
N SER A 324 -13.29 18.90 -2.24
CA SER A 324 -12.05 18.73 -1.50
C SER A 324 -12.29 17.95 -0.21
N LEU A 325 -11.29 17.18 0.21
CA LEU A 325 -11.30 16.46 1.48
C LEU A 325 -10.39 17.15 2.49
N VAL A 326 -10.90 17.47 3.66
CA VAL A 326 -10.16 18.19 4.71
C VAL A 326 -10.25 17.40 6.02
N ALA A 327 -9.11 16.91 6.50
CA ALA A 327 -9.01 16.19 7.76
C ALA A 327 -9.16 17.13 8.99
N GLY A 328 -9.18 16.53 10.18
CA GLY A 328 -9.23 17.26 11.45
C GLY A 328 -7.96 18.06 11.72
N ASP A 329 -8.03 18.96 12.69
CA ASP A 329 -6.96 19.90 13.03
C ASP A 329 -6.48 20.71 11.83
N CYS A 330 -7.36 21.02 10.86
CA CYS A 330 -7.03 21.90 9.75
C CYS A 330 -7.58 23.30 10.01
N ILE A 331 -6.82 24.35 9.65
CA ILE A 331 -7.30 25.73 9.68
C ILE A 331 -7.10 26.36 8.30
N ILE A 332 -8.21 26.66 7.64
CA ILE A 332 -8.26 27.32 6.33
C ILE A 332 -8.64 28.78 6.57
N SER A 333 -7.64 29.65 6.59
CA SER A 333 -7.75 31.04 7.01
C SER A 333 -7.71 32.00 5.83
N GLY A 334 -8.86 32.26 5.21
CA GLY A 334 -8.96 33.18 4.06
C GLY A 334 -8.30 32.65 2.79
N ALA A 335 -8.30 31.33 2.59
CA ALA A 335 -7.69 30.64 1.47
C ALA A 335 -8.72 29.82 0.69
N ALA A 336 -8.50 29.68 -0.61
CA ALA A 336 -9.36 28.93 -1.52
C ALA A 336 -8.76 27.56 -1.84
N LEU A 337 -9.47 26.48 -1.49
CA LEU A 337 -9.10 25.12 -1.86
C LEU A 337 -10.04 24.59 -2.95
N ARG A 338 -9.48 23.95 -3.97
CA ARG A 338 -10.23 23.29 -5.05
C ARG A 338 -9.62 21.95 -5.38
N ARG A 339 -10.44 20.90 -5.51
CA ARG A 339 -9.98 19.55 -5.91
C ARG A 339 -8.73 19.12 -5.15
N SER A 340 -8.75 19.23 -3.83
CA SER A 340 -7.54 19.06 -2.99
C SER A 340 -7.82 18.15 -1.79
N LEU A 341 -6.81 17.42 -1.36
CA LEU A 341 -6.86 16.52 -0.21
C LEU A 341 -5.86 16.98 0.85
N LEU A 342 -6.36 17.41 2.00
CA LEU A 342 -5.58 17.88 3.14
C LEU A 342 -5.62 16.85 4.26
N PHE A 343 -4.43 16.37 4.64
CA PHE A 343 -4.24 15.53 5.82
C PHE A 343 -4.31 16.36 7.11
N THR A 344 -4.29 15.67 8.25
CA THR A 344 -4.42 16.27 9.58
C THR A 344 -3.37 17.36 9.85
N GLY A 345 -3.78 18.43 10.53
CA GLY A 345 -2.83 19.43 11.06
C GLY A 345 -2.48 20.57 10.11
N VAL A 346 -3.05 20.61 8.89
CA VAL A 346 -2.65 21.58 7.87
C VAL A 346 -3.10 23.01 8.23
N ARG A 347 -2.25 23.99 7.93
CA ARG A 347 -2.53 25.42 8.10
C ARG A 347 -2.43 26.10 6.75
N VAL A 348 -3.50 26.74 6.28
CA VAL A 348 -3.51 27.47 5.02
C VAL A 348 -3.87 28.92 5.28
N ASN A 349 -2.95 29.85 4.96
CA ASN A 349 -3.07 31.26 5.34
C ASN A 349 -3.68 32.13 4.23
N SER A 350 -4.02 33.36 4.59
CA SER A 350 -4.85 34.24 3.76
C SER A 350 -4.27 34.51 2.38
N PHE A 351 -5.17 34.66 1.41
CA PHE A 351 -4.88 34.94 0.00
C PHE A 351 -4.15 33.82 -0.73
N SER A 352 -3.94 32.66 -0.08
CA SER A 352 -3.38 31.50 -0.76
C SER A 352 -4.47 30.71 -1.50
N SER A 353 -4.04 29.99 -2.55
CA SER A 353 -4.89 29.09 -3.32
C SER A 353 -4.21 27.76 -3.56
N LEU A 354 -4.97 26.68 -3.39
CA LEU A 354 -4.54 25.32 -3.65
C LEU A 354 -5.52 24.67 -4.62
N GLU A 355 -4.99 24.16 -5.72
CA GLU A 355 -5.74 23.45 -6.74
C GLU A 355 -5.06 22.12 -7.05
N GLU A 356 -5.79 21.01 -7.04
CA GLU A 356 -5.20 19.70 -7.36
C GLU A 356 -4.02 19.34 -6.44
N ALA A 357 -4.13 19.69 -5.16
CA ALA A 357 -3.05 19.54 -4.18
C ALA A 357 -3.31 18.37 -3.22
N VAL A 358 -2.30 17.53 -3.02
CA VAL A 358 -2.24 16.52 -1.95
C VAL A 358 -1.29 17.03 -0.87
N VAL A 359 -1.84 17.41 0.28
CA VAL A 359 -1.10 18.10 1.35
C VAL A 359 -0.97 17.20 2.56
N LEU A 360 0.24 16.67 2.80
CA LEU A 360 0.50 15.72 3.88
C LEU A 360 0.45 16.38 5.27
N PRO A 361 0.47 15.58 6.37
CA PRO A 361 0.22 16.12 7.69
C PRO A 361 1.16 17.25 8.10
N ASP A 362 0.65 18.14 8.94
CA ASP A 362 1.41 19.20 9.61
C ASP A 362 2.02 20.28 8.67
N CYS A 363 1.59 20.35 7.40
CA CYS A 363 2.06 21.38 6.46
C CYS A 363 1.51 22.78 6.77
N VAL A 364 2.31 23.80 6.43
CA VAL A 364 1.93 25.20 6.56
C VAL A 364 2.07 25.89 5.21
N VAL A 365 1.00 26.52 4.72
CA VAL A 365 0.99 27.32 3.50
C VAL A 365 0.97 28.80 3.84
N GLY A 366 2.03 29.51 3.48
CA GLY A 366 2.18 30.95 3.68
C GLY A 366 1.14 31.78 2.95
N ARG A 367 1.02 33.07 3.33
CA ARG A 367 0.11 34.00 2.67
C ARG A 367 0.46 34.18 1.20
N ASN A 368 -0.53 34.43 0.36
CA ASN A 368 -0.38 34.67 -1.09
C ASN A 368 0.27 33.53 -1.90
N ALA A 369 0.48 32.35 -1.32
CA ALA A 369 1.02 31.20 -2.05
C ALA A 369 -0.04 30.62 -3.01
N THR A 370 0.37 30.25 -4.22
CA THR A 370 -0.51 29.69 -5.25
C THR A 370 0.08 28.37 -5.74
N LEU A 371 -0.57 27.26 -5.40
CA LEU A 371 -0.05 25.91 -5.66
C LEU A 371 -1.04 25.12 -6.51
N ARG A 372 -0.58 24.61 -7.65
CA ARG A 372 -1.37 23.77 -8.54
C ARG A 372 -0.66 22.45 -8.84
N LYS A 373 -1.41 21.33 -8.76
CA LYS A 373 -0.94 19.98 -9.12
C LYS A 373 0.33 19.58 -8.37
N VAL A 374 0.24 19.61 -7.03
CA VAL A 374 1.37 19.38 -6.13
C VAL A 374 1.13 18.26 -5.14
N VAL A 375 2.23 17.65 -4.66
CA VAL A 375 2.28 16.83 -3.46
C VAL A 375 3.22 17.52 -2.46
N LEU A 376 2.69 17.97 -1.32
CA LEU A 376 3.51 18.57 -0.27
C LEU A 376 3.87 17.51 0.76
N ASP A 377 5.16 17.20 0.95
CA ASP A 377 5.59 16.24 1.97
C ASP A 377 5.27 16.75 3.39
N ARG A 378 5.20 15.82 4.34
CA ARG A 378 4.88 16.09 5.75
C ARG A 378 5.69 17.24 6.33
N GLY A 379 5.01 18.17 6.98
CA GLY A 379 5.62 19.24 7.76
C GLY A 379 6.25 20.36 6.92
N VAL A 380 6.05 20.34 5.61
CA VAL A 380 6.59 21.37 4.71
C VAL A 380 5.98 22.73 5.04
N ARG A 381 6.84 23.75 5.10
CA ARG A 381 6.46 25.16 5.28
C ARG A 381 6.65 25.90 3.97
N ILE A 382 5.57 26.12 3.24
CA ILE A 382 5.58 26.89 2.00
C ILE A 382 5.73 28.38 2.34
N PRO A 383 6.77 29.07 1.80
CA PRO A 383 6.99 30.48 2.05
C PRO A 383 5.88 31.34 1.42
N GLU A 384 5.74 32.57 1.93
CA GLU A 384 4.75 33.51 1.41
C GLU A 384 5.02 33.85 -0.06
N GLY A 385 3.94 33.94 -0.84
CA GLY A 385 4.01 34.31 -2.26
C GLY A 385 4.58 33.23 -3.19
N LEU A 386 4.91 32.02 -2.71
CA LEU A 386 5.41 30.96 -3.59
C LEU A 386 4.35 30.56 -4.61
N SER A 387 4.73 30.53 -5.88
CA SER A 387 3.91 30.05 -7.00
C SER A 387 4.49 28.77 -7.58
N VAL A 388 3.67 27.72 -7.71
CA VAL A 388 4.04 26.40 -8.27
C VAL A 388 2.90 25.87 -9.13
N GLY A 389 3.23 25.30 -10.30
CA GLY A 389 2.27 24.74 -11.26
C GLY A 389 1.93 25.68 -12.41
N PHE A 390 2.73 26.73 -12.62
CA PHE A 390 2.51 27.78 -13.63
C PHE A 390 3.70 28.00 -14.57
N ASP A 391 4.91 27.61 -14.17
CA ASP A 391 6.12 27.67 -15.01
C ASP A 391 6.85 26.32 -14.92
N ALA A 392 6.67 25.49 -15.94
CA ALA A 392 7.18 24.11 -15.93
C ALA A 392 8.70 24.02 -15.81
N GLU A 393 9.44 24.97 -16.40
CA GLU A 393 10.90 24.96 -16.33
C GLU A 393 11.39 25.39 -14.95
N LEU A 394 10.78 26.43 -14.38
CA LEU A 394 11.12 26.91 -13.05
C LEU A 394 10.75 25.89 -11.98
N ASP A 395 9.57 25.27 -12.10
CA ASP A 395 9.10 24.23 -11.19
C ASP A 395 10.02 23.00 -11.24
N ALA A 396 10.46 22.57 -12.43
CA ALA A 396 11.40 21.47 -12.58
C ALA A 396 12.81 21.79 -12.05
N LYS A 397 13.23 23.05 -12.09
CA LYS A 397 14.49 23.50 -11.48
C LYS A 397 14.43 23.49 -9.95
N ARG A 398 13.27 23.82 -9.37
CA ARG A 398 13.08 23.97 -7.92
C ARG A 398 12.70 22.67 -7.22
N PHE A 399 11.90 21.83 -7.87
CA PHE A 399 11.21 20.70 -7.24
C PHE A 399 11.30 19.42 -8.07
N ARG A 400 10.85 18.30 -7.47
CA ARG A 400 10.67 17.05 -8.21
C ARG A 400 9.40 17.15 -9.05
N ARG A 401 9.55 17.48 -10.33
CA ARG A 401 8.44 17.49 -11.29
C ARG A 401 8.36 16.18 -12.06
N SER A 402 7.19 15.57 -12.11
CA SER A 402 6.92 14.38 -12.95
C SER A 402 6.67 14.76 -14.41
N GLU A 403 6.62 13.76 -15.29
CA GLU A 403 6.30 13.95 -16.71
C GLU A 403 4.89 14.50 -16.91
N SER A 404 3.91 14.07 -16.09
CA SER A 404 2.55 14.61 -16.15
C SER A 404 2.42 16.02 -15.54
N GLY A 405 3.48 16.52 -14.90
CA GLY A 405 3.55 17.85 -14.31
C GLY A 405 3.20 17.96 -12.83
N VAL A 406 3.11 16.84 -12.11
CA VAL A 406 2.97 16.84 -10.65
C VAL A 406 4.28 17.28 -9.99
N CYS A 407 4.23 18.27 -9.11
CA CYS A 407 5.40 18.70 -8.33
C CYS A 407 5.37 18.13 -6.91
N LEU A 408 6.31 17.23 -6.59
CA LEU A 408 6.61 16.83 -5.21
C LEU A 408 7.51 17.89 -4.57
N ILE A 409 7.08 18.44 -3.44
CA ILE A 409 7.77 19.47 -2.68
C ILE A 409 8.14 18.93 -1.30
N THR A 410 9.42 19.00 -0.94
CA THR A 410 9.94 18.64 0.38
C THR A 410 10.56 19.85 1.07
N GLN A 411 10.76 19.76 2.38
CA GLN A 411 11.35 20.87 3.14
C GLN A 411 12.78 21.18 2.65
N SER A 412 13.57 20.17 2.32
CA SER A 412 14.92 20.35 1.75
C SER A 412 14.93 21.02 0.37
N MET A 413 13.84 20.95 -0.39
CA MET A 413 13.70 21.74 -1.62
C MET A 413 13.39 23.20 -1.30
N ILE A 414 12.50 23.47 -0.34
CA ILE A 414 12.18 24.83 0.11
C ILE A 414 13.41 25.53 0.71
N ASP A 415 14.17 24.84 1.57
CA ASP A 415 15.35 25.41 2.23
C ASP A 415 16.40 25.90 1.22
N ARG A 416 16.49 25.23 0.05
CA ARG A 416 17.39 25.63 -1.06
C ARG A 416 16.91 26.85 -1.84
N LEU A 417 15.66 27.27 -1.69
CA LEU A 417 15.14 28.49 -2.34
C LEU A 417 15.48 29.77 -1.58
N GLY A 418 15.71 29.66 -0.26
CA GLY A 418 16.00 30.79 0.62
C GLY A 418 17.50 31.00 0.90
N GLY A 419 18.37 30.22 0.24
CA GLY A 419 19.83 30.29 0.38
C GLY A 419 20.55 30.82 -0.85
#